data_AF-A0A4V2UJA9-F1
#
_entry.id   AF-A0A4V2UJA9-F1
#
_cell.length_a   1.000
_cell.length_b   1.000
_cell.length_c   1.000
_cell.angle_alpha   90.00
_cell.angle_beta   90.00
_cell.angle_gamma   90.00
#
_symmetry.space_group_name_H-M   'P 1'
#
loop_
_entity.id
_entity.type
_entity.pdbx_description
1 polymer ?
#
loop_
_entity_poly.entity_id
_entity_poly.type
_entity_poly.pdbx_seq_one_letter_code
_entity_poly.pdbx_strand_id
1 'polypeptide(L)'
;MREAPCHRLDSLLADIESALPSLLDRPYAFFGHSMGATVAFELTRRLQAAGLPAPRHLFLSGRSAPQLPSRRAPIHALPHVEFIDTLRKFSGTPAEVLAHEELMEMMVPIMRVDFEALETWHYEPGAPFDIPVSVFGGLADEAVPMENLDAWASCTSARFKRHMFPGGHFFIQQHYPAMLNIVARALEDY
;
A
#
# COMPACT_ATOMS: atom_id res chain seq x y z
N MET A 1 -1.20 1.60 26.19
CA MET A 1 -1.30 2.92 25.53
C MET A 1 -2.18 2.73 24.31
N ARG A 2 -3.27 3.48 24.17
CA ARG A 2 -3.99 3.56 22.88
C ARG A 2 -3.31 4.66 22.09
N GLU A 3 -2.64 4.32 21.00
CA GLU A 3 -2.12 5.31 20.05
C GLU A 3 -3.28 6.13 19.49
N ALA A 4 -3.04 7.43 19.25
CA ALA A 4 -4.06 8.31 18.69
C ALA A 4 -4.29 7.96 17.21
N PRO A 5 -5.53 8.03 16.70
CA PRO A 5 -5.80 7.79 15.29
C PRO A 5 -5.02 8.77 14.40
N CYS A 6 -4.35 8.25 13.37
CA CYS A 6 -3.52 9.04 12.48
C CYS A 6 -4.27 9.37 11.17
N HIS A 7 -4.91 10.54 11.14
CA HIS A 7 -5.76 10.99 10.01
C HIS A 7 -4.97 11.45 8.78
N ARG A 8 -3.64 11.56 8.86
CA ARG A 8 -2.79 12.12 7.82
C ARG A 8 -1.65 11.16 7.52
N LEU A 9 -1.45 10.85 6.24
CA LEU A 9 -0.34 10.00 5.82
C LEU A 9 1.01 10.57 6.29
N ASP A 10 1.17 11.89 6.30
CA ASP A 10 2.43 12.52 6.69
C ASP A 10 2.82 12.25 8.15
N SER A 11 1.83 12.21 9.04
CA SER A 11 2.03 11.90 10.46
C SER A 11 2.40 10.43 10.63
N LEU A 12 1.72 9.52 9.93
CA LEU A 12 2.05 8.09 9.94
C LEU A 12 3.49 7.84 9.46
N LEU A 13 3.88 8.51 8.38
CA LEU A 13 5.23 8.41 7.84
C LEU A 13 6.27 8.96 8.83
N ALA A 14 6.01 10.09 9.49
CA ALA A 14 6.91 10.64 10.49
C ALA A 14 7.11 9.70 11.69
N ASP A 15 6.05 9.05 12.16
CA ASP A 15 6.12 8.06 13.24
C ASP A 15 6.97 6.86 12.82
N ILE A 16 6.75 6.33 11.61
CA ILE A 16 7.55 5.22 11.06
C ILE A 16 9.01 5.63 10.89
N GLU A 17 9.29 6.80 10.29
CA GLU A 17 10.64 7.33 10.11
C GLU A 17 11.41 7.45 11.42
N SER A 18 10.74 7.84 12.51
CA SER A 18 11.38 7.95 13.83
C SER A 18 11.82 6.60 14.39
N ALA A 19 11.15 5.52 14.01
CA ALA A 19 11.41 4.16 14.49
C ALA A 19 12.46 3.40 13.62
N LEU A 20 12.66 3.82 12.38
CA LEU A 20 13.52 3.12 11.42
C LEU A 20 15.04 3.15 11.67
N PRO A 21 15.69 4.19 12.25
CA PRO A 21 17.14 4.33 12.16
C PRO A 21 17.94 3.11 12.62
N SER A 22 17.48 2.44 13.68
CA SER A 22 18.11 1.22 14.22
C SER A 22 18.02 -0.01 13.31
N LEU A 23 17.17 0.03 12.29
CA LEU A 23 16.93 -1.03 11.32
C LEU A 23 17.62 -0.78 9.97
N LEU A 24 18.13 0.43 9.75
CA LEU A 24 18.79 0.84 8.50
C LEU A 24 20.30 0.53 8.48
N ASP A 25 20.81 -0.16 9.50
CA ASP A 25 22.20 -0.58 9.65
C ASP A 25 22.60 -1.79 8.77
N ARG A 26 21.62 -2.34 8.06
CA ARG A 26 21.75 -3.52 7.21
C ARG A 26 20.91 -3.35 5.93
N PRO A 27 21.19 -4.13 4.87
CA PRO A 27 20.34 -4.13 3.68
C PRO A 27 18.89 -4.46 4.05
N TYR A 28 17.95 -3.69 3.50
CA TYR A 28 16.53 -3.85 3.75
C TYR A 28 15.74 -3.62 2.46
N ALA A 29 14.49 -4.05 2.46
CA ALA A 29 13.53 -3.81 1.38
C ALA A 29 12.16 -3.49 2.00
N PHE A 30 11.33 -2.76 1.27
CA PHE A 30 9.95 -2.53 1.70
C PHE A 30 8.98 -3.40 0.94
N PHE A 31 8.03 -3.96 1.67
CA PHE A 31 6.84 -4.58 1.12
C PHE A 31 5.61 -3.84 1.65
N GLY A 32 4.71 -3.47 0.75
CA GLY A 32 3.47 -2.78 1.11
C GLY A 32 2.29 -3.26 0.27
N HIS A 33 1.16 -3.52 0.91
CA HIS A 33 -0.10 -3.84 0.24
C HIS A 33 -1.13 -2.73 0.45
N SER A 34 -1.83 -2.35 -0.62
CA SER A 34 -2.85 -1.29 -0.61
C SER A 34 -2.32 0.01 -0.01
N MET A 35 -2.81 0.44 1.16
CA MET A 35 -2.25 1.58 1.92
C MET A 35 -0.75 1.46 2.15
N GLY A 36 -0.30 0.26 2.53
CA GLY A 36 1.11 -0.01 2.80
C GLY A 36 2.00 0.20 1.58
N ALA A 37 1.48 0.04 0.35
CA ALA A 37 2.24 0.32 -0.87
C ALA A 37 2.51 1.82 -1.02
N THR A 38 1.51 2.66 -0.72
CA THR A 38 1.67 4.13 -0.68
C THR A 38 2.62 4.55 0.43
N VAL A 39 2.51 3.95 1.63
CA VAL A 39 3.45 4.19 2.73
C VAL A 39 4.89 3.82 2.33
N ALA A 40 5.11 2.61 1.79
CA ALA A 40 6.44 2.17 1.35
C ALA A 40 7.05 3.09 0.27
N PHE A 41 6.24 3.55 -0.67
CA PHE A 41 6.65 4.49 -1.70
C PHE A 41 7.10 5.84 -1.11
N GLU A 42 6.25 6.48 -0.31
CA GLU A 42 6.55 7.80 0.25
C GLU A 42 7.69 7.75 1.27
N LEU A 43 7.74 6.69 2.08
CA LEU A 43 8.82 6.46 3.02
C LEU A 43 10.17 6.38 2.29
N THR A 44 10.21 5.70 1.14
CA THR A 44 11.43 5.63 0.31
C THR A 44 11.84 7.01 -0.19
N ARG A 45 10.90 7.82 -0.68
CA ARG A 45 11.18 9.19 -1.11
C ARG A 45 11.76 10.04 0.01
N ARG A 46 11.19 9.94 1.21
CA ARG A 46 11.62 10.70 2.38
C ARG A 46 13.00 10.27 2.87
N LEU A 47 13.28 8.97 2.91
CA LEU A 47 14.62 8.46 3.24
C LEU A 47 15.67 8.94 2.23
N GLN A 48 15.37 8.90 0.94
CA GLN A 48 16.26 9.44 -0.10
C GLN A 48 16.49 10.95 0.05
N ALA A 49 15.43 11.73 0.28
CA ALA A 49 15.53 13.17 0.50
C ALA A 49 16.35 13.53 1.75
N ALA A 50 16.32 12.68 2.79
CA ALA A 50 17.11 12.80 4.00
C ALA A 50 18.57 12.30 3.84
N GLY A 51 18.95 11.77 2.66
CA GLY A 51 20.28 11.21 2.42
C GLY A 51 20.55 9.91 3.19
N LEU A 52 19.50 9.22 3.64
CA LEU A 52 19.60 7.93 4.31
C LEU A 52 19.73 6.78 3.30
N PRO A 53 20.29 5.62 3.69
CA PRO A 53 20.43 4.48 2.80
C PRO A 53 19.08 4.08 2.19
N ALA A 54 18.99 3.96 0.88
CA ALA A 54 17.79 3.52 0.17
C ALA A 54 17.55 2.00 0.35
N PRO A 55 16.28 1.52 0.29
CA PRO A 55 15.99 0.09 0.27
C PRO A 55 16.58 -0.55 -0.99
N ARG A 56 16.96 -1.82 -0.89
CA ARG A 56 17.45 -2.61 -2.04
C ARG A 56 16.36 -2.86 -3.09
N HIS A 57 15.11 -2.95 -2.65
CA HIS A 57 13.97 -3.28 -3.51
C HIS A 57 12.66 -2.73 -2.92
N LEU A 58 11.73 -2.32 -3.79
CA LEU A 58 10.34 -2.03 -3.41
C LEU A 58 9.37 -3.06 -3.96
N PHE A 59 8.60 -3.67 -3.07
CA PHE A 59 7.53 -4.60 -3.40
C PHE A 59 6.18 -3.94 -3.10
N LEU A 60 5.44 -3.58 -4.15
CA LEU A 60 4.20 -2.79 -4.05
C LEU A 60 3.02 -3.62 -4.54
N SER A 61 2.02 -3.83 -3.70
CA SER A 61 0.95 -4.79 -3.96
C SER A 61 -0.43 -4.14 -3.88
N GLY A 62 -1.31 -4.45 -4.83
CA GLY A 62 -2.72 -4.02 -4.78
C GLY A 62 -2.90 -2.51 -4.72
N ARG A 63 -2.05 -1.72 -5.39
CA ARG A 63 -2.17 -0.26 -5.41
C ARG A 63 -1.79 0.31 -6.77
N SER A 64 -2.63 1.21 -7.29
CA SER A 64 -2.34 1.95 -8.52
C SER A 64 -1.12 2.85 -8.35
N ALA A 65 -0.39 3.11 -9.44
CA ALA A 65 0.72 4.04 -9.41
C ALA A 65 0.28 5.46 -8.96
N PRO A 66 1.11 6.17 -8.19
CA PRO A 66 0.71 7.35 -7.43
C PRO A 66 0.34 8.55 -8.32
N GLN A 67 0.88 8.60 -9.54
CA GLN A 67 0.57 9.63 -10.53
C GLN A 67 -0.79 9.46 -11.23
N LEU A 68 -1.47 8.33 -11.01
CA LEU A 68 -2.79 8.09 -11.58
C LEU A 68 -3.88 8.53 -10.60
N PRO A 69 -4.96 9.17 -11.08
CA PRO A 69 -6.10 9.47 -10.22
C PRO A 69 -6.72 8.17 -9.68
N SER A 70 -7.25 8.23 -8.45
CA SER A 70 -8.08 7.15 -7.93
C SER A 70 -9.29 6.94 -8.84
N ARG A 71 -9.58 5.68 -9.19
CA ARG A 71 -10.79 5.31 -9.93
C ARG A 71 -12.04 5.27 -9.04
N ARG A 72 -11.87 5.40 -7.72
CA ARG A 72 -12.95 5.34 -6.74
C ARG A 72 -13.18 6.72 -6.13
N ALA A 73 -14.44 7.07 -5.94
CA ALA A 73 -14.81 8.22 -5.13
C ALA A 73 -14.37 8.01 -3.67
N PRO A 74 -13.97 9.07 -2.96
CA PRO A 74 -13.64 9.00 -1.54
C PRO A 74 -14.82 8.46 -0.72
N ILE A 75 -14.54 7.58 0.24
CA ILE A 75 -15.57 6.96 1.08
C ILE A 75 -15.50 7.41 2.54
N HIS A 76 -14.37 7.98 3.00
CA HIS A 76 -14.16 8.32 4.41
C HIS A 76 -15.23 9.25 5.00
N ALA A 77 -15.86 10.07 4.16
CA ALA A 77 -16.90 11.04 4.53
C ALA A 77 -18.34 10.55 4.28
N LEU A 78 -18.53 9.33 3.74
CA LEU A 78 -19.88 8.80 3.49
C LEU A 78 -20.66 8.62 4.81
N PRO A 79 -22.00 8.72 4.79
CA PRO A 79 -22.84 8.31 5.91
C PRO A 79 -22.53 6.89 6.39
N HIS A 80 -22.81 6.60 7.66
CA HIS A 80 -22.41 5.34 8.30
C HIS A 80 -22.82 4.08 7.51
N VAL A 81 -24.10 4.00 7.13
CA VAL A 81 -24.66 2.87 6.38
C VAL A 81 -23.99 2.74 5.00
N GLU A 82 -23.85 3.86 4.28
CA GLU A 82 -23.23 3.87 2.94
C GLU A 82 -21.76 3.48 2.97
N PHE A 83 -21.02 3.88 4.01
CA PHE A 83 -19.64 3.47 4.22
C PHE A 83 -19.54 1.96 4.41
N ILE A 84 -20.38 1.38 5.29
CA ILE A 84 -20.41 -0.08 5.51
C ILE A 84 -20.78 -0.83 4.23
N ASP A 85 -21.80 -0.37 3.50
CA ASP A 85 -22.22 -0.98 2.24
C ASP A 85 -21.13 -0.89 1.17
N THR A 86 -20.31 0.15 1.21
CA THR A 86 -19.15 0.28 0.33
C THR A 86 -18.01 -0.64 0.76
N LEU A 87 -17.74 -0.78 2.06
CA LEU A 87 -16.77 -1.75 2.60
C LEU A 87 -17.15 -3.19 2.27
N ARG A 88 -18.44 -3.54 2.29
CA ARG A 88 -18.95 -4.86 1.89
C ARG A 88 -18.65 -5.20 0.44
N LYS A 89 -18.56 -4.19 -0.43
CA LYS A 89 -18.17 -4.36 -1.85
C LYS A 89 -16.66 -4.54 -2.00
N PHE A 90 -15.87 -4.20 -1.00
CA PHE A 90 -14.43 -4.41 -1.03
C PHE A 90 -14.12 -5.81 -0.51
N SER A 91 -13.29 -6.56 -1.23
CA SER A 91 -12.88 -7.92 -0.83
C SER A 91 -11.93 -7.97 0.37
N GLY A 92 -11.92 -6.92 1.21
CA GLY A 92 -10.92 -6.69 2.25
C GLY A 92 -11.36 -6.81 3.67
N THR A 93 -12.66 -6.70 3.91
CA THR A 93 -13.22 -6.95 5.21
C THR A 93 -13.64 -8.41 5.24
N PRO A 94 -13.08 -9.26 6.14
CA PRO A 94 -13.49 -10.67 6.21
C PRO A 94 -15.00 -10.79 6.40
N ALA A 95 -15.61 -11.80 5.79
CA ALA A 95 -17.06 -11.99 5.81
C ALA A 95 -17.58 -12.15 7.25
N GLU A 96 -16.78 -12.77 8.12
CA GLU A 96 -17.06 -12.92 9.54
C GLU A 96 -17.17 -11.56 10.22
N VAL A 97 -16.28 -10.62 9.89
CA VAL A 97 -16.31 -9.28 10.45
C VAL A 97 -17.53 -8.51 9.95
N LEU A 98 -17.83 -8.59 8.66
CA LEU A 98 -19.02 -7.96 8.06
C LEU A 98 -20.34 -8.51 8.63
N ALA A 99 -20.34 -9.74 9.14
CA ALA A 99 -21.49 -10.40 9.75
C ALA A 99 -21.69 -10.05 11.23
N HIS A 100 -20.71 -9.42 11.89
CA HIS A 100 -20.77 -9.05 13.31
C HIS A 100 -20.85 -7.52 13.46
N GLU A 101 -22.06 -7.02 13.74
CA GLU A 101 -22.34 -5.58 13.87
C GLU A 101 -21.44 -4.89 14.92
N GLU A 102 -21.31 -5.47 16.12
CA GLU A 102 -20.44 -4.93 17.18
C GLU A 102 -18.97 -4.81 16.76
N LEU A 103 -18.47 -5.77 15.97
CA LEU A 103 -17.09 -5.73 15.47
C LEU A 103 -16.93 -4.65 14.40
N MET A 104 -17.91 -4.53 13.51
CA MET A 104 -17.94 -3.44 12.52
C MET A 104 -17.99 -2.07 13.21
N GLU A 105 -18.80 -1.88 14.24
CA GLU A 105 -18.87 -0.63 14.99
C GLU A 105 -17.52 -0.23 15.61
N MET A 106 -16.74 -1.22 16.08
CA MET A 106 -15.39 -0.98 16.59
C MET A 106 -14.38 -0.65 15.49
N MET A 107 -14.48 -1.28 14.32
CA MET A 107 -13.50 -1.08 13.23
C MET A 107 -13.79 0.14 12.36
N VAL A 108 -15.05 0.52 12.17
CA VAL A 108 -15.44 1.62 11.29
C VAL A 108 -14.69 2.93 11.59
N PRO A 109 -14.54 3.36 12.85
CA PRO A 109 -13.75 4.55 13.16
C PRO A 109 -12.29 4.45 12.70
N ILE A 110 -11.66 3.28 12.86
CA ILE A 110 -10.28 3.02 12.45
C ILE A 110 -10.17 3.04 10.92
N MET A 111 -11.05 2.32 10.24
CA MET A 111 -11.07 2.27 8.78
C MET A 111 -11.31 3.66 8.17
N ARG A 112 -12.19 4.47 8.75
CA ARG A 112 -12.42 5.84 8.27
C ARG A 112 -11.16 6.70 8.34
N VAL A 113 -10.39 6.57 9.41
CA VAL A 113 -9.11 7.28 9.58
C VAL A 113 -8.13 6.85 8.48
N ASP A 114 -8.01 5.55 8.22
CA ASP A 114 -7.12 5.02 7.18
C ASP A 114 -7.55 5.47 5.77
N PHE A 115 -8.85 5.45 5.47
CA PHE A 115 -9.38 5.96 4.20
C PHE A 115 -9.18 7.46 4.08
N GLU A 116 -9.40 8.25 5.14
CA GLU A 116 -9.16 9.69 5.14
C GLU A 116 -7.69 10.00 4.84
N ALA A 117 -6.75 9.32 5.51
CA ALA A 117 -5.33 9.51 5.30
C ALA A 117 -4.91 9.23 3.84
N LEU A 118 -5.48 8.19 3.23
CA LEU A 118 -5.20 7.81 1.84
C LEU A 118 -5.91 8.69 0.80
N GLU A 119 -7.14 9.09 1.07
CA GLU A 119 -7.99 9.84 0.12
C GLU A 119 -7.68 11.33 0.13
N THR A 120 -7.09 11.85 1.20
CA THR A 120 -6.62 13.24 1.30
C THR A 120 -5.13 13.41 0.98
N TRP A 121 -4.40 12.30 0.80
CA TRP A 121 -3.02 12.32 0.33
C TRP A 121 -2.95 12.68 -1.16
N HIS A 122 -1.98 13.53 -1.52
CA HIS A 122 -1.75 13.99 -2.88
C HIS A 122 -0.33 13.63 -3.31
N TYR A 123 -0.21 13.05 -4.50
CA TYR A 123 1.08 12.75 -5.09
C TYR A 123 1.73 14.00 -5.67
N GLU A 124 2.94 14.29 -5.20
CA GLU A 124 3.81 15.31 -5.78
C GLU A 124 4.80 14.67 -6.75
N PRO A 125 4.86 15.10 -8.04
CA PRO A 125 5.84 14.57 -8.99
C PRO A 125 7.29 14.68 -8.49
N GLY A 126 8.09 13.66 -8.77
CA GLY A 126 9.50 13.60 -8.38
C GLY A 126 10.35 12.80 -9.35
N ALA A 127 11.67 12.80 -9.13
CA ALA A 127 12.58 11.97 -9.89
C ALA A 127 12.26 10.48 -9.65
N PRO A 128 12.41 9.61 -10.68
CA PRO A 128 12.27 8.18 -10.50
C PRO A 128 13.37 7.66 -9.56
N PHE A 129 13.07 6.59 -8.84
CA PHE A 129 14.06 5.90 -8.04
C PHE A 129 15.15 5.24 -8.91
N ASP A 130 16.26 4.92 -8.28
CA ASP A 130 17.39 4.15 -8.78
C ASP A 130 17.40 2.70 -8.25
N ILE A 131 16.30 2.28 -7.62
CA ILE A 131 16.13 0.95 -7.01
C ILE A 131 15.08 0.12 -7.76
N PRO A 132 15.25 -1.22 -7.84
CA PRO A 132 14.26 -2.08 -8.46
C PRO A 132 12.88 -2.03 -7.78
N VAL A 133 11.84 -2.11 -8.61
CA VAL A 133 10.44 -2.12 -8.18
C VAL A 133 9.75 -3.36 -8.72
N SER A 134 9.07 -4.10 -7.86
CA SER A 134 8.19 -5.20 -8.24
C SER A 134 6.79 -4.95 -7.75
N VAL A 135 5.83 -5.03 -8.67
CA VAL A 135 4.42 -4.77 -8.38
C VAL A 135 3.59 -6.04 -8.49
N PHE A 136 2.60 -6.18 -7.61
CA PHE A 136 1.73 -7.34 -7.52
C PHE A 136 0.26 -6.92 -7.66
N GLY A 137 -0.51 -7.61 -8.50
CA GLY A 137 -1.93 -7.32 -8.75
C GLY A 137 -2.81 -8.56 -8.80
N GLY A 138 -4.09 -8.36 -8.47
CA GLY A 138 -5.14 -9.37 -8.66
C GLY A 138 -5.79 -9.21 -10.03
N LEU A 139 -5.98 -10.31 -10.75
CA LEU A 139 -6.62 -10.32 -12.08
C LEU A 139 -8.09 -9.88 -12.05
N ALA A 140 -8.76 -10.02 -10.90
CA ALA A 140 -10.14 -9.59 -10.68
C ALA A 140 -10.22 -8.34 -9.78
N ASP A 141 -9.11 -7.62 -9.57
CA ASP A 141 -9.13 -6.37 -8.83
C ASP A 141 -9.52 -5.19 -9.73
N GLU A 142 -10.82 -4.87 -9.74
CA GLU A 142 -11.35 -3.74 -10.50
C GLU A 142 -10.84 -2.37 -10.01
N ALA A 143 -10.36 -2.29 -8.76
CA ALA A 143 -9.81 -1.05 -8.20
C ALA A 143 -8.43 -0.71 -8.75
N VAL A 144 -7.65 -1.75 -9.08
CA VAL A 144 -6.25 -1.66 -9.47
C VAL A 144 -6.03 -2.55 -10.70
N PRO A 145 -6.48 -2.08 -11.88
CA PRO A 145 -6.32 -2.84 -13.10
C PRO A 145 -4.86 -2.87 -13.55
N MET A 146 -4.55 -3.79 -14.45
CA MET A 146 -3.18 -4.09 -14.90
C MET A 146 -2.45 -2.84 -15.42
N GLU A 147 -3.13 -2.00 -16.21
CA GLU A 147 -2.55 -0.77 -16.76
C GLU A 147 -2.16 0.24 -15.68
N ASN A 148 -2.88 0.26 -14.55
CA ASN A 148 -2.54 1.13 -13.43
C ASN A 148 -1.30 0.62 -12.67
N LEU A 149 -1.02 -0.67 -12.74
CA LEU A 149 0.20 -1.26 -12.19
C LEU A 149 1.40 -0.99 -13.10
N ASP A 150 1.22 -1.02 -14.42
CA ASP A 150 2.29 -0.72 -15.37
C ASP A 150 2.83 0.70 -15.24
N ALA A 151 1.97 1.64 -14.83
CA ALA A 151 2.38 3.01 -14.58
C ALA A 151 3.46 3.12 -13.47
N TRP A 152 3.63 2.13 -12.59
CA TRP A 152 4.74 2.12 -11.63
C TRP A 152 6.12 2.05 -12.30
N ALA A 153 6.20 1.59 -13.56
CA ALA A 153 7.46 1.55 -14.30
C ALA A 153 8.09 2.95 -14.43
N SER A 154 7.31 4.04 -14.46
CA SER A 154 7.86 5.39 -14.52
C SER A 154 8.39 5.90 -13.18
N CYS A 155 8.16 5.18 -12.08
CA CYS A 155 8.64 5.56 -10.75
C CYS A 155 10.06 5.04 -10.46
N THR A 156 10.67 4.28 -11.38
CA THR A 156 12.05 3.79 -11.25
C THR A 156 12.77 3.82 -12.59
N SER A 157 14.06 4.12 -12.55
CA SER A 157 15.00 3.99 -13.66
C SER A 157 15.73 2.65 -13.66
N ALA A 158 15.57 1.85 -12.60
CA ALA A 158 16.11 0.51 -12.48
C ALA A 158 15.12 -0.53 -13.00
N ARG A 159 15.30 -1.80 -12.61
CA ARG A 159 14.47 -2.91 -13.06
C ARG A 159 13.04 -2.80 -12.52
N PHE A 160 12.07 -2.84 -13.42
CA PHE A 160 10.65 -2.97 -13.09
C PHE A 160 10.14 -4.39 -13.41
N LYS A 161 9.28 -4.95 -12.54
CA LYS A 161 8.53 -6.18 -12.81
C LYS A 161 7.09 -6.08 -12.32
N ARG A 162 6.15 -6.63 -13.08
CA ARG A 162 4.76 -6.83 -12.67
C ARG A 162 4.45 -8.31 -12.54
N HIS A 163 3.72 -8.67 -11.49
CA HIS A 163 3.26 -10.02 -11.19
C HIS A 163 1.74 -10.00 -10.98
N MET A 164 1.01 -10.84 -11.72
CA MET A 164 -0.45 -10.92 -11.63
C MET A 164 -0.87 -12.27 -11.07
N PHE A 165 -1.89 -12.26 -10.21
CA PHE A 165 -2.41 -13.44 -9.53
C PHE A 165 -3.92 -13.56 -9.74
N PRO A 166 -4.47 -14.77 -9.78
CA PRO A 166 -5.91 -14.96 -9.65
C PRO A 166 -6.45 -14.29 -8.36
N GLY A 167 -7.69 -13.80 -8.40
CA GLY A 167 -8.35 -13.16 -7.26
C GLY A 167 -8.49 -11.64 -7.37
N GLY A 168 -9.28 -11.08 -6.45
CA GLY A 168 -9.55 -9.66 -6.31
C GLY A 168 -8.46 -8.93 -5.53
N HIS A 169 -8.80 -7.79 -4.91
CA HIS A 169 -7.82 -6.92 -4.21
C HIS A 169 -6.96 -7.67 -3.17
N PHE A 170 -7.54 -8.63 -2.45
CA PHE A 170 -6.86 -9.40 -1.40
C PHE A 170 -6.32 -10.75 -1.89
N PHE A 171 -5.96 -10.85 -3.18
CA PHE A 171 -5.26 -12.00 -3.78
C PHE A 171 -4.04 -12.46 -2.94
N ILE A 172 -3.41 -11.52 -2.22
CA ILE A 172 -2.29 -11.78 -1.31
C ILE A 172 -2.59 -12.87 -0.28
N GLN A 173 -3.81 -12.96 0.25
CA GLN A 173 -4.14 -13.95 1.28
C GLN A 173 -4.07 -15.39 0.73
N GLN A 174 -4.38 -15.58 -0.54
CA GLN A 174 -4.37 -16.90 -1.19
C GLN A 174 -3.03 -17.21 -1.82
N HIS A 175 -2.28 -16.18 -2.24
CA HIS A 175 -1.07 -16.32 -3.05
C HIS A 175 0.22 -15.91 -2.34
N TYR A 176 0.18 -15.61 -1.03
CA TYR A 176 1.37 -15.23 -0.27
C TYR A 176 2.55 -16.21 -0.42
N PRO A 177 2.40 -17.55 -0.52
CA PRO A 177 3.56 -18.43 -0.69
C PRO A 177 4.28 -18.20 -2.02
N ALA A 178 3.53 -17.99 -3.10
CA ALA A 178 4.09 -17.68 -4.41
C ALA A 178 4.73 -16.28 -4.45
N MET A 179 4.11 -15.30 -3.76
CA MET A 179 4.67 -13.97 -3.62
C MET A 179 5.98 -13.97 -2.83
N LEU A 180 6.04 -14.70 -1.72
CA LEU A 180 7.27 -14.86 -0.93
C LEU A 180 8.41 -15.47 -1.75
N ASN A 181 8.13 -16.46 -2.61
CA ASN A 181 9.14 -17.00 -3.52
C ASN A 181 9.66 -15.97 -4.52
N ILE A 182 8.79 -15.08 -5.02
CA ILE A 182 9.19 -14.00 -5.92
C ILE A 182 10.04 -12.96 -5.17
N VAL A 183 9.62 -12.59 -3.95
CA VAL A 183 10.36 -11.66 -3.08
C VAL A 183 11.74 -12.24 -2.75
N ALA A 184 11.83 -13.48 -2.30
CA ALA A 184 13.08 -14.15 -1.97
C ALA A 184 14.04 -14.16 -3.17
N ARG A 185 13.58 -14.60 -4.34
CA ARG A 185 14.39 -14.60 -5.57
C ARG A 185 14.83 -13.23 -6.02
N ALA A 186 14.00 -12.20 -5.83
CA ALA A 186 14.39 -10.84 -6.16
C ALA A 186 15.46 -10.32 -5.19
N LEU A 187 15.47 -10.81 -3.95
CA LEU A 187 16.43 -10.41 -2.93
C LEU A 187 17.75 -11.22 -2.96
N GLU A 188 17.79 -12.37 -3.63
CA GLU A 188 19.03 -13.15 -3.87
C GLU A 188 20.06 -12.37 -4.71
N ASP A 189 19.62 -11.35 -5.45
CA ASP A 189 20.45 -10.51 -6.30
C ASP A 189 21.28 -9.45 -5.50
N TYR A 190 21.23 -9.44 -4.15
CA TYR A 190 21.90 -8.46 -3.27
C TYR A 190 22.74 -9.08 -2.15
#